data_AF-A0A4P7SQJ1-F1
#
_entry.id   AF-A0A4P7SQJ1-F1
#
_cell.length_a   1.000
_cell.length_b   1.000
_cell.length_c   1.000
_cell.angle_alpha   90.00
_cell.angle_beta   90.00
_cell.angle_gamma   90.00
#
_symmetry.space_group_name_H-M   'P 1'
#
loop_
_entity.id
_entity.type
_entity.pdbx_description
1 polymer ?
#
loop_
_entity_poly.entity_id
_entity_poly.type
_entity_poly.pdbx_seq_one_letter_code
_entity_poly.pdbx_strand_id
1 'polypeptide(L)'
;MHQLIRDRHERLEDSVPPGAAEGSELSLDDRALAPYLLSGLIRASMVQSLDHLDAHRGLMEDAQRTHVWAEYTLMRAALETACTAVWLVTPDEPEERRFRLLRLAAKDINDSKDAAKLHRTEPASGRTHKERLDEVKALAPAERRAEVGASLGYRGIVRAAAPAADVEPDFLELQWRILSGLTHGAQWATLGCSTGPPRRLPSMASRTSASPARPRPSRFTGLQQACLLTGKPCTSPDDLRG
;
A
#
# COMPACT_ATOMS: atom_id res chain seq x y z
N MET A 1 14.80 4.90 11.09
CA MET A 1 13.86 4.39 10.06
C MET A 1 14.42 4.58 8.64
N HIS A 2 14.91 5.76 8.28
CA HIS A 2 15.30 6.05 6.90
C HIS A 2 16.57 5.32 6.42
N GLN A 3 17.59 5.19 7.28
CA GLN A 3 18.76 4.35 7.00
C GLN A 3 18.37 2.88 6.74
N LEU A 4 17.39 2.35 7.49
CA LEU A 4 16.91 0.99 7.32
C LEU A 4 16.24 0.75 5.95
N ILE A 5 15.55 1.75 5.40
CA ILE A 5 14.91 1.66 4.08
C ILE A 5 16.00 1.58 3.01
N ARG A 6 16.98 2.49 3.06
CA ARG A 6 18.13 2.51 2.15
C ARG A 6 18.90 1.19 2.19
N ASP A 7 19.33 0.75 3.39
CA ASP A 7 20.08 -0.50 3.57
C ASP A 7 19.29 -1.73 3.09
N ARG A 8 17.94 -1.70 3.15
CA ARG A 8 17.10 -2.80 2.65
C ARG A 8 16.94 -2.76 1.14
N HIS A 9 16.82 -1.57 0.56
CA HIS A 9 16.70 -1.37 -0.88
C HIS A 9 18.00 -1.78 -1.59
N GLU A 10 19.16 -1.28 -1.13
CA GLU A 10 20.48 -1.63 -1.68
C GLU A 10 20.73 -3.15 -1.67
N ARG A 11 20.37 -3.84 -0.56
CA ARG A 11 20.47 -5.32 -0.48
C ARG A 11 19.58 -6.06 -1.47
N LEU A 12 18.44 -5.49 -1.85
CA LEU A 12 17.50 -6.11 -2.78
C LEU A 12 17.92 -5.91 -4.24
N GLU A 13 18.65 -4.83 -4.55
CA GLU A 13 19.21 -4.55 -5.87
C GLU A 13 20.45 -5.41 -6.18
N ASP A 14 21.36 -5.56 -5.22
CA ASP A 14 22.66 -6.23 -5.42
C ASP A 14 22.61 -7.78 -5.42
N SER A 15 21.43 -8.38 -5.20
CA SER A 15 21.29 -9.83 -5.07
C SER A 15 20.54 -10.47 -6.26
N VAL A 16 21.18 -11.44 -6.94
CA VAL A 16 20.43 -12.42 -7.76
C VAL A 16 19.40 -13.05 -6.84
N PRO A 17 18.09 -12.95 -7.12
CA PRO A 17 17.09 -13.34 -6.15
C PRO A 17 17.23 -14.84 -5.84
N PRO A 18 17.57 -15.25 -4.61
CA PRO A 18 17.39 -16.64 -4.25
C PRO A 18 15.88 -16.90 -4.31
N GLY A 19 15.49 -18.04 -4.90
CA GLY A 19 14.12 -18.53 -4.77
C GLY A 19 13.77 -18.75 -3.29
N ALA A 20 12.50 -19.07 -3.01
CA ALA A 20 12.13 -19.52 -1.66
C ALA A 20 13.09 -20.62 -1.18
N ALA A 21 13.54 -20.53 0.07
CA ALA A 21 14.46 -21.50 0.65
C ALA A 21 13.90 -22.92 0.48
N GLU A 22 14.74 -23.87 0.08
CA GLU A 22 14.29 -25.24 -0.20
C GLU A 22 13.63 -25.86 1.05
N GLY A 23 12.45 -26.46 0.87
CA GLY A 23 11.67 -27.05 1.96
C GLY A 23 10.85 -26.05 2.78
N SER A 24 10.97 -24.74 2.53
CA SER A 24 10.08 -23.73 3.14
C SER A 24 8.65 -23.86 2.60
N GLU A 25 7.69 -23.34 3.36
CA GLU A 25 6.29 -23.27 2.93
C GLU A 25 6.11 -22.57 1.59
N LEU A 26 6.79 -21.45 1.37
CA LEU A 26 6.74 -20.72 0.11
C LEU A 26 7.32 -21.54 -1.05
N SER A 27 8.36 -22.35 -0.82
CA SER A 27 8.90 -23.24 -1.86
C SER A 27 7.95 -24.39 -2.22
N LEU A 28 7.13 -24.84 -1.27
CA LEU A 28 6.09 -25.83 -1.50
C LEU A 28 4.93 -25.21 -2.30
N ASP A 29 4.55 -23.98 -1.96
CA ASP A 29 3.52 -23.22 -2.68
C ASP A 29 3.94 -22.91 -4.12
N ASP A 30 5.18 -22.48 -4.33
CA ASP A 30 5.76 -22.24 -5.66
C ASP A 30 5.76 -23.51 -6.53
N ARG A 31 6.13 -24.67 -5.97
CA ARG A 31 6.10 -25.94 -6.68
C ARG A 31 4.68 -26.37 -7.04
N ALA A 32 3.71 -26.11 -6.16
CA ALA A 32 2.32 -26.47 -6.38
C ALA A 32 1.65 -25.62 -7.47
N LEU A 33 2.08 -24.36 -7.65
CA LEU A 33 1.45 -23.41 -8.56
C LEU A 33 2.29 -23.01 -9.77
N ALA A 34 3.45 -23.63 -9.99
CA ALA A 34 4.31 -23.35 -11.13
C ALA A 34 3.50 -23.28 -12.45
N PRO A 35 3.68 -22.24 -13.29
CA PRO A 35 4.73 -21.21 -13.24
C PRO A 35 4.41 -19.98 -12.38
N TYR A 36 3.29 -19.95 -11.65
CA TYR A 36 2.91 -18.82 -10.81
C TYR A 36 3.62 -18.92 -9.45
N LEU A 37 4.70 -18.15 -9.28
CA LEU A 37 5.57 -18.20 -8.10
C LEU A 37 5.08 -17.20 -7.03
N LEU A 38 4.57 -17.73 -5.91
CA LEU A 38 4.14 -16.97 -4.74
C LEU A 38 5.30 -16.17 -4.15
N SER A 39 6.46 -16.81 -3.97
CA SER A 39 7.65 -16.16 -3.40
C SER A 39 8.15 -15.01 -4.26
N GLY A 40 8.12 -15.20 -5.59
CA GLY A 40 8.49 -14.19 -6.57
C GLY A 40 7.59 -12.96 -6.49
N LEU A 41 6.26 -13.17 -6.39
CA LEU A 41 5.31 -12.07 -6.26
C LEU A 41 5.45 -11.33 -4.93
N ILE A 42 5.58 -12.05 -3.81
CA ILE A 42 5.83 -11.44 -2.49
C ILE A 42 7.08 -10.56 -2.54
N ARG A 43 8.19 -11.08 -3.09
CA ARG A 43 9.43 -10.32 -3.26
C ARG A 43 9.22 -9.09 -4.14
N ALA A 44 8.59 -9.24 -5.30
CA ALA A 44 8.33 -8.12 -6.20
C ALA A 44 7.50 -7.01 -5.53
N SER A 45 6.46 -7.38 -4.77
CA SER A 45 5.66 -6.43 -4.00
C SER A 45 6.47 -5.74 -2.90
N MET A 46 7.34 -6.44 -2.17
CA MET A 46 8.22 -5.82 -1.18
C MET A 46 9.25 -4.87 -1.80
N VAL A 47 9.86 -5.28 -2.93
CA VAL A 47 10.83 -4.45 -3.66
C VAL A 47 10.17 -3.17 -4.15
N GLN A 48 9.00 -3.25 -4.80
CA GLN A 48 8.27 -2.06 -5.25
C GLN A 48 7.89 -1.14 -4.08
N SER A 49 7.50 -1.70 -2.94
CA SER A 49 7.20 -0.91 -1.75
C SER A 49 8.42 -0.13 -1.26
N LEU A 50 9.56 -0.81 -1.13
CA LEU A 50 10.80 -0.20 -0.68
C LEU A 50 11.35 0.81 -1.68
N ASP A 51 11.22 0.56 -2.98
CA ASP A 51 11.60 1.48 -4.04
C ASP A 51 10.81 2.80 -3.96
N HIS A 52 9.48 2.71 -3.80
CA HIS A 52 8.66 3.90 -3.59
C HIS A 52 8.98 4.66 -2.29
N LEU A 53 9.32 3.94 -1.22
CA LEU A 53 9.72 4.57 0.05
C LEU A 53 11.12 5.21 -0.05
N ASP A 54 12.06 4.59 -0.75
CA ASP A 54 13.39 5.18 -0.97
C ASP A 54 13.30 6.40 -1.89
N ALA A 55 12.49 6.34 -2.96
CA ALA A 55 12.21 7.51 -3.79
C ALA A 55 11.60 8.67 -2.98
N HIS A 56 10.66 8.37 -2.09
CA HIS A 56 10.09 9.39 -1.20
C HIS A 56 11.15 9.96 -0.24
N ARG A 57 11.98 9.10 0.37
CA ARG A 57 13.11 9.49 1.22
C ARG A 57 14.09 10.38 0.46
N GLY A 58 14.48 10.02 -0.76
CA GLY A 58 15.40 10.78 -1.61
C GLY A 58 14.86 12.18 -1.94
N LEU A 59 13.56 12.32 -2.17
CA LEU A 59 12.93 13.63 -2.34
C LEU A 59 13.01 14.49 -1.06
N MET A 60 12.72 13.89 0.09
CA MET A 60 12.69 14.60 1.38
C MET A 60 14.06 14.96 1.93
N GLU A 61 15.01 14.03 1.86
CA GLU A 61 16.31 14.15 2.54
C GLU A 61 17.39 14.64 1.59
N ASP A 62 17.55 13.99 0.45
CA ASP A 62 18.68 14.22 -0.44
C ASP A 62 18.41 15.46 -1.31
N ALA A 63 17.20 15.57 -1.87
CA ALA A 63 16.79 16.71 -2.68
C ALA A 63 16.19 17.87 -1.86
N GLN A 64 15.84 17.64 -0.59
CA GLN A 64 15.18 18.59 0.31
C GLN A 64 13.98 19.29 -0.34
N ARG A 65 13.19 18.54 -1.13
CA ARG A 65 12.12 19.07 -1.96
C ARG A 65 10.80 18.39 -1.66
N THR A 66 9.86 19.18 -1.17
CA THR A 66 8.49 18.72 -0.95
C THR A 66 7.58 19.13 -2.10
N HIS A 67 6.93 18.14 -2.70
CA HIS A 67 5.88 18.35 -3.69
C HIS A 67 4.53 18.30 -3.01
N VAL A 68 3.67 19.28 -3.30
CA VAL A 68 2.36 19.41 -2.63
C VAL A 68 1.51 18.14 -2.76
N TRP A 69 1.61 17.42 -3.89
CA TRP A 69 0.76 16.26 -4.16
C TRP A 69 1.50 14.99 -4.61
N ALA A 70 2.67 15.12 -5.23
CA ALA A 70 3.34 13.99 -5.89
C ALA A 70 3.74 12.88 -4.90
N GLU A 71 4.08 13.25 -3.67
CA GLU A 71 4.48 12.30 -2.62
C GLU A 71 3.37 11.32 -2.26
N TYR A 72 2.10 11.72 -2.35
CA TYR A 72 0.98 10.82 -2.04
C TYR A 72 0.88 9.67 -3.05
N THR A 73 1.35 9.86 -4.28
CA THR A 73 1.43 8.76 -5.27
C THR A 73 2.47 7.73 -4.84
N LEU A 74 3.64 8.17 -4.39
CA LEU A 74 4.70 7.28 -3.88
C LEU A 74 4.24 6.53 -2.62
N MET A 75 3.69 7.25 -1.64
CA MET A 75 3.19 6.65 -0.40
C MET A 75 2.04 5.67 -0.66
N ARG A 76 1.13 6.00 -1.57
CA ARG A 76 0.02 5.12 -1.95
C ARG A 76 0.54 3.82 -2.55
N ALA A 77 1.43 3.92 -3.54
CA ALA A 77 1.97 2.75 -4.21
C ALA A 77 2.80 1.90 -3.25
N ALA A 78 3.56 2.53 -2.34
CA ALA A 78 4.26 1.84 -1.26
C ALA A 78 3.31 1.06 -0.35
N LEU A 79 2.20 1.66 0.07
CA LEU A 79 1.18 1.03 0.92
C LEU A 79 0.48 -0.13 0.21
N GLU A 80 0.02 0.08 -1.03
CA GLU A 80 -0.68 -0.94 -1.82
C GLU A 80 0.19 -2.18 -2.05
N THR A 81 1.47 -1.99 -2.37
CA THR A 81 2.42 -3.09 -2.60
C THR A 81 2.86 -3.76 -1.30
N ALA A 82 3.09 -3.02 -0.21
CA ALA A 82 3.34 -3.60 1.11
C ALA A 82 2.17 -4.47 1.60
N CYS A 83 0.95 -3.93 1.54
CA CYS A 83 -0.26 -4.67 1.92
C CYS A 83 -0.47 -5.90 1.04
N THR A 84 -0.11 -5.85 -0.24
CA THR A 84 -0.17 -7.02 -1.13
C THR A 84 0.78 -8.13 -0.68
N ALA A 85 2.04 -7.80 -0.34
CA ALA A 85 3.00 -8.77 0.18
C ALA A 85 2.50 -9.41 1.48
N VAL A 86 2.03 -8.59 2.43
CA VAL A 86 1.47 -9.04 3.70
C VAL A 86 0.24 -9.92 3.47
N TRP A 87 -0.69 -9.49 2.61
CA TRP A 87 -1.91 -10.25 2.29
C TRP A 87 -1.60 -11.62 1.68
N LEU A 88 -0.53 -11.75 0.90
CA LEU A 88 -0.11 -13.03 0.34
C LEU A 88 0.52 -13.97 1.37
N VAL A 89 1.36 -13.46 2.27
CA VAL A 89 2.15 -14.30 3.19
C VAL A 89 1.43 -14.64 4.50
N THR A 90 0.48 -13.80 4.93
CA THR A 90 -0.14 -13.92 6.27
C THR A 90 -0.96 -15.20 6.52
N PRO A 91 -1.70 -15.77 5.56
CA PRO A 91 -2.47 -16.99 5.85
C PRO A 91 -1.55 -18.16 6.23
N ASP A 92 -1.87 -18.83 7.33
CA ASP A 92 -1.19 -20.07 7.74
C ASP A 92 -1.56 -21.24 6.81
N GLU A 93 -2.77 -21.21 6.25
CA GLU A 93 -3.25 -22.26 5.34
C GLU A 93 -2.64 -22.10 3.94
N PRO A 94 -1.93 -23.12 3.41
CA PRO A 94 -1.30 -23.04 2.10
C PRO A 94 -2.34 -22.88 0.97
N GLU A 95 -3.52 -23.47 1.11
CA GLU A 95 -4.60 -23.34 0.13
C GLU A 95 -5.08 -21.90 0.00
N GLU A 96 -5.19 -21.16 1.11
CA GLU A 96 -5.59 -19.76 1.09
C GLU A 96 -4.49 -18.87 0.50
N ARG A 97 -3.21 -19.09 0.83
CA ARG A 97 -2.09 -18.36 0.20
C ARG A 97 -2.06 -18.56 -1.31
N ARG A 98 -2.16 -19.82 -1.74
CA ARG A 98 -2.22 -20.23 -3.16
C ARG A 98 -3.40 -19.59 -3.87
N PHE A 99 -4.57 -19.61 -3.25
CA PHE A 99 -5.76 -19.00 -3.82
C PHE A 99 -5.62 -17.49 -4.00
N ARG A 100 -5.04 -16.77 -3.03
CA ARG A 100 -4.75 -15.32 -3.15
C ARG A 100 -3.82 -15.01 -4.32
N LEU A 101 -2.80 -15.84 -4.55
CA LEU A 101 -1.93 -15.72 -5.73
C LEU A 101 -2.72 -15.89 -7.03
N LEU A 102 -3.56 -16.92 -7.13
CA LEU A 102 -4.35 -17.18 -8.34
C LEU A 102 -5.30 -16.01 -8.65
N ARG A 103 -5.86 -15.35 -7.63
CA ARG A 103 -6.67 -14.14 -7.82
C ARG A 103 -5.87 -12.97 -8.39
N LEU A 104 -4.64 -12.74 -7.92
CA LEU A 104 -3.77 -11.70 -8.48
C LEU A 104 -3.33 -12.03 -9.90
N ALA A 105 -2.99 -13.30 -10.17
CA ALA A 105 -2.64 -13.75 -11.52
C ALA A 105 -3.81 -13.56 -12.50
N ALA A 106 -5.04 -13.91 -12.09
CA ALA A 106 -6.23 -13.67 -12.89
C ALA A 106 -6.50 -12.18 -13.12
N LYS A 107 -6.28 -11.34 -12.10
CA LYS A 107 -6.39 -9.88 -12.23
C LYS A 107 -5.37 -9.34 -13.24
N ASP A 108 -4.10 -9.71 -13.11
CA ASP A 108 -3.02 -9.30 -14.01
C ASP A 108 -3.29 -9.72 -15.47
N ILE A 109 -3.76 -10.95 -15.68
CA ILE A 109 -4.16 -11.44 -17.01
C ILE A 109 -5.30 -10.58 -17.60
N ASN A 110 -6.29 -10.21 -16.79
CA ASN A 110 -7.39 -9.35 -17.24
C ASN A 110 -6.93 -7.92 -17.55
N ASP A 111 -6.11 -7.32 -16.69
CA ASP A 111 -5.54 -5.99 -16.93
C ASP A 111 -4.67 -6.00 -18.21
N SER A 112 -3.84 -7.03 -18.38
CA SER A 112 -3.02 -7.24 -19.58
C SER A 112 -3.88 -7.42 -20.84
N LYS A 113 -5.02 -8.09 -20.73
CA LYS A 113 -5.97 -8.26 -21.84
C LYS A 113 -6.55 -6.92 -22.28
N ASP A 114 -6.99 -6.11 -21.31
CA ASP A 114 -7.55 -4.80 -21.59
C ASP A 114 -6.49 -3.86 -22.19
N ALA A 115 -5.26 -3.89 -21.67
CA ALA A 115 -4.13 -3.17 -22.26
C ALA A 115 -3.81 -3.64 -23.69
N ALA A 116 -3.71 -4.95 -23.92
CA ALA A 116 -3.43 -5.53 -25.23
C ALA A 116 -4.47 -5.13 -26.28
N LYS A 117 -5.75 -5.08 -25.90
CA LYS A 117 -6.84 -4.60 -26.75
C LYS A 117 -6.65 -3.14 -27.17
N LEU A 118 -6.22 -2.29 -26.25
CA LEU A 118 -5.94 -0.87 -26.53
C LEU A 118 -4.69 -0.70 -27.38
N HIS A 119 -3.64 -1.48 -27.12
CA HIS A 119 -2.38 -1.45 -27.87
C HIS A 119 -2.46 -2.16 -29.23
N ARG A 120 -3.53 -2.93 -29.49
CA ARG A 120 -3.69 -3.77 -30.69
C ARG A 120 -2.51 -4.73 -30.87
N THR A 121 -2.05 -5.29 -29.76
CA THR A 121 -0.93 -6.22 -29.69
C THR A 121 -1.41 -7.57 -29.19
N GLU A 122 -0.82 -8.65 -29.71
CA GLU A 122 -1.03 -10.00 -29.18
C GLU A 122 -0.04 -10.32 -28.05
N PRO A 123 -0.37 -11.25 -27.14
CA PRO A 123 0.54 -11.70 -26.11
C PRO A 123 1.83 -12.29 -26.70
N ALA A 124 2.98 -11.81 -26.22
CA ALA A 124 4.29 -12.31 -26.63
C ALA A 124 4.48 -13.82 -26.35
N SER A 125 3.73 -14.39 -25.40
CA SER A 125 3.78 -15.80 -25.04
C SER A 125 3.18 -16.74 -26.10
N GLY A 126 2.48 -16.24 -27.12
CA GLY A 126 1.69 -17.04 -28.05
C GLY A 126 0.41 -17.65 -27.46
N ARG A 127 0.33 -17.77 -26.13
CA ARG A 127 -0.90 -18.12 -25.39
C ARG A 127 -1.85 -16.93 -25.29
N THR A 128 -3.12 -17.16 -25.60
CA THR A 128 -4.19 -16.17 -25.45
C THR A 128 -4.47 -15.87 -23.97
N HIS A 129 -4.98 -14.68 -23.65
CA HIS A 129 -5.41 -14.36 -22.28
C HIS A 129 -6.48 -15.32 -21.74
N LYS A 130 -7.34 -15.86 -22.62
CA LYS A 130 -8.35 -16.86 -22.24
C LYS A 130 -7.69 -18.15 -21.76
N GLU A 131 -6.76 -18.71 -22.52
CA GLU A 131 -6.05 -19.94 -22.15
C GLU A 131 -5.29 -19.76 -20.82
N ARG A 132 -4.63 -18.62 -20.64
CA ARG A 132 -3.96 -18.29 -19.37
C ARG A 132 -4.93 -18.20 -18.20
N LEU A 133 -6.10 -17.59 -18.39
CA LEU A 133 -7.11 -17.47 -17.34
C LEU A 133 -7.73 -18.84 -16.99
N ASP A 134 -7.98 -19.67 -18.00
CA ASP A 134 -8.51 -21.03 -17.80
C ASP A 134 -7.50 -21.92 -17.06
N GLU A 135 -6.20 -21.79 -17.36
CA GLU A 135 -5.10 -22.41 -16.60
C GLU A 135 -5.10 -22.00 -15.12
N VAL A 136 -5.13 -20.69 -14.83
CA VAL A 136 -5.17 -20.19 -13.45
C VAL A 136 -6.40 -20.69 -12.70
N LYS A 137 -7.56 -20.75 -13.36
CA LYS A 137 -8.79 -21.28 -12.76
C LYS A 137 -8.72 -22.80 -12.52
N ALA A 138 -8.04 -23.55 -13.39
CA ALA A 138 -7.90 -24.99 -13.23
C ALA A 138 -7.06 -25.36 -11.99
N LEU A 139 -6.11 -24.51 -11.60
CA LEU A 139 -5.28 -24.65 -10.40
C LEU A 139 -6.05 -24.42 -9.09
N ALA A 140 -7.22 -23.76 -9.14
CA ALA A 140 -8.04 -23.53 -7.96
C ALA A 140 -8.97 -24.72 -7.64
N PRO A 141 -9.29 -24.95 -6.35
CA PRO A 141 -10.33 -25.89 -5.94
C PRO A 141 -11.65 -25.60 -6.66
N ALA A 142 -12.38 -26.65 -7.03
CA ALA A 142 -13.54 -26.57 -7.92
C ALA A 142 -14.60 -25.57 -7.42
N GLU A 143 -14.84 -25.56 -6.12
CA GLU A 143 -15.77 -24.72 -5.40
C GLU A 143 -15.38 -23.23 -5.37
N ARG A 144 -14.07 -22.91 -5.51
CA ARG A 144 -13.57 -21.52 -5.50
C ARG A 144 -13.21 -20.98 -6.89
N ARG A 145 -13.31 -21.77 -7.97
CA ARG A 145 -12.90 -21.36 -9.33
C ARG A 145 -13.59 -20.09 -9.83
N ALA A 146 -14.86 -19.89 -9.44
CA ALA A 146 -15.62 -18.70 -9.81
C ALA A 146 -15.03 -17.42 -9.20
N GLU A 147 -14.50 -17.51 -7.98
CA GLU A 147 -13.94 -16.38 -7.23
C GLU A 147 -12.56 -15.95 -7.74
N VAL A 148 -11.83 -16.82 -8.43
CA VAL A 148 -10.52 -16.52 -9.04
C VAL A 148 -10.61 -15.32 -9.98
N GLY A 149 -11.65 -15.28 -10.83
CA GLY A 149 -11.87 -14.18 -11.79
C GLY A 149 -12.73 -13.04 -11.24
N ALA A 150 -13.17 -13.11 -9.98
CA ALA A 150 -13.98 -12.06 -9.39
C ALA A 150 -13.15 -10.81 -9.11
N SER A 151 -13.78 -9.64 -9.20
CA SER A 151 -13.12 -8.35 -8.97
C SER A 151 -12.34 -8.33 -7.65
N LEU A 152 -11.06 -7.97 -7.74
CA LEU A 152 -10.16 -7.83 -6.61
C LEU A 152 -9.66 -6.38 -6.57
N GLY A 153 -10.11 -5.64 -5.56
CA GLY A 153 -9.71 -4.27 -5.33
C GLY A 153 -8.80 -4.13 -4.12
N TYR A 154 -7.96 -3.08 -4.12
CA TYR A 154 -7.03 -2.81 -3.02
C TYR A 154 -7.69 -2.63 -1.67
N ARG A 155 -8.93 -2.13 -1.61
CA ARG A 155 -9.69 -2.03 -0.34
C ARG A 155 -9.69 -3.36 0.43
N GLY A 156 -9.95 -4.48 -0.26
CA GLY A 156 -10.00 -5.80 0.38
C GLY A 156 -8.62 -6.24 0.87
N ILE A 157 -7.58 -6.03 0.05
CA ILE A 157 -6.18 -6.37 0.37
C ILE A 157 -5.69 -5.56 1.58
N VAL A 158 -5.90 -4.24 1.55
CA VAL A 158 -5.48 -3.32 2.62
C VAL A 158 -6.15 -3.68 3.95
N ARG A 159 -7.47 -3.86 3.97
CA ARG A 159 -8.17 -4.27 5.20
C ARG A 159 -7.66 -5.61 5.73
N ALA A 160 -7.41 -6.58 4.85
CA ALA A 160 -6.97 -7.91 5.24
C ALA A 160 -5.51 -7.96 5.72
N ALA A 161 -4.69 -6.97 5.36
CA ALA A 161 -3.30 -6.85 5.84
C ALA A 161 -3.19 -6.20 7.22
N ALA A 162 -4.23 -5.48 7.67
CA ALA A 162 -4.20 -4.69 8.90
C ALA A 162 -3.85 -5.50 10.18
N PRO A 163 -4.43 -6.70 10.42
CA PRO A 163 -4.11 -7.47 11.63
C PRO A 163 -2.64 -7.88 11.73
N ALA A 164 -1.99 -8.19 10.60
CA ALA A 164 -0.57 -8.56 10.56
C ALA A 164 0.38 -7.38 10.87
N ALA A 165 -0.13 -6.14 10.78
CA ALA A 165 0.59 -4.93 11.14
C ALA A 165 0.18 -4.36 12.51
N ASP A 166 -0.62 -5.09 13.29
CA ASP A 166 -1.17 -4.65 14.58
C ASP A 166 -1.88 -3.28 14.50
N VAL A 167 -2.66 -3.09 13.43
CA VAL A 167 -3.48 -1.88 13.22
C VAL A 167 -4.93 -2.24 12.91
N GLU A 168 -5.84 -1.33 13.28
CA GLU A 168 -7.26 -1.50 13.01
C GLU A 168 -7.57 -1.47 11.49
N PRO A 169 -8.38 -2.40 10.95
CA PRO A 169 -8.72 -2.45 9.52
C PRO A 169 -9.34 -1.15 8.98
N ASP A 170 -10.18 -0.49 9.78
CA ASP A 170 -10.81 0.78 9.39
C ASP A 170 -9.81 1.93 9.35
N PHE A 171 -8.82 1.92 10.26
CA PHE A 171 -7.74 2.90 10.25
C PHE A 171 -6.89 2.74 8.99
N LEU A 172 -6.44 1.51 8.69
CA LEU A 172 -5.60 1.27 7.51
C LEU A 172 -6.37 1.52 6.19
N GLU A 173 -7.65 1.17 6.11
CA GLU A 173 -8.50 1.54 4.98
C GLU A 173 -8.61 3.07 4.85
N LEU A 174 -8.83 3.80 5.94
CA LEU A 174 -8.94 5.26 5.90
C LEU A 174 -7.67 5.90 5.34
N GLN A 175 -6.49 5.46 5.80
CA GLN A 175 -5.20 5.95 5.29
C GLN A 175 -5.06 5.69 3.78
N TRP A 176 -5.38 4.49 3.32
CA TRP A 176 -5.37 4.17 1.89
C TRP A 176 -6.35 5.03 1.08
N ARG A 177 -7.56 5.28 1.61
CA ARG A 177 -8.56 6.14 0.93
C ARG A 177 -8.10 7.58 0.85
N ILE A 178 -7.47 8.12 1.89
CA ILE A 178 -6.91 9.48 1.89
C ILE A 178 -5.81 9.57 0.84
N LEU A 179 -4.84 8.66 0.84
CA LEU A 179 -3.77 8.62 -0.16
C LEU A 179 -4.31 8.50 -1.59
N SER A 180 -5.31 7.65 -1.81
CA SER A 180 -6.00 7.51 -3.09
C SER A 180 -6.70 8.80 -3.51
N GLY A 181 -7.41 9.45 -2.60
CA GLY A 181 -8.10 10.72 -2.86
C GLY A 181 -7.13 11.84 -3.21
N LEU A 182 -6.06 12.00 -2.42
CA LEU A 182 -5.04 13.04 -2.63
C LEU A 182 -4.27 12.83 -3.94
N THR A 183 -3.94 11.58 -4.29
CA THR A 183 -3.31 11.23 -5.57
C THR A 183 -4.15 11.67 -6.78
N HIS A 184 -5.47 11.63 -6.66
CA HIS A 184 -6.40 11.96 -7.76
C HIS A 184 -7.07 13.34 -7.60
N GLY A 185 -6.65 14.17 -6.66
CA GLY A 185 -7.21 15.52 -6.45
C GLY A 185 -8.66 15.53 -5.93
N ALA A 186 -9.08 14.47 -5.23
CA ALA A 186 -10.42 14.38 -4.68
C ALA A 186 -10.63 15.38 -3.54
N GLN A 187 -11.58 16.30 -3.72
CA GLN A 187 -11.83 17.41 -2.80
C GLN A 187 -12.12 16.96 -1.36
N TRP A 188 -12.82 15.85 -1.16
CA TRP A 188 -13.12 15.34 0.18
C TRP A 188 -11.84 15.00 0.96
N ALA A 189 -10.80 14.49 0.28
CA ALA A 189 -9.55 14.12 0.93
C ALA A 189 -8.73 15.37 1.30
N THR A 190 -8.69 16.35 0.40
CA THR A 190 -8.05 17.64 0.65
C THR A 190 -8.73 18.39 1.80
N LEU A 191 -10.06 18.52 1.75
CA LEU A 191 -10.84 19.21 2.77
C LEU A 191 -10.82 18.45 4.09
N GLY A 192 -11.00 17.13 4.06
CA GLY A 192 -10.99 16.27 5.25
C GLY A 192 -9.66 16.28 6.00
N CYS A 193 -8.52 16.44 5.32
CA CYS A 193 -7.22 16.63 5.98
C CYS A 193 -7.07 18.06 6.56
N SER A 194 -7.70 19.06 5.93
CA SER A 194 -7.63 20.46 6.37
C SER A 194 -8.59 20.79 7.53
N THR A 195 -9.73 20.11 7.59
CA THR A 195 -10.70 20.24 8.66
C THR A 195 -10.41 19.15 9.69
N GLY A 196 -9.73 19.50 10.79
CA GLY A 196 -9.72 18.63 11.96
C GLY A 196 -11.15 18.28 12.40
N PRO A 197 -11.34 17.26 13.27
CA PRO A 197 -12.66 17.00 13.86
C PRO A 197 -13.22 18.32 14.39
N PRO A 198 -14.53 18.59 14.25
CA PRO A 198 -15.10 19.85 14.69
C PRO A 198 -14.65 20.08 16.12
N ARG A 199 -13.85 21.12 16.35
CA ARG A 199 -13.58 21.59 17.71
C ARG A 199 -14.96 21.81 18.31
N ARG A 200 -15.31 21.04 19.34
CA ARG A 200 -16.39 21.47 20.25
C ARG A 200 -15.92 22.81 20.76
N LEU A 201 -16.44 23.89 20.18
CA LEU A 201 -16.30 25.21 20.77
C LEU A 201 -16.90 25.07 22.17
N PRO A 202 -16.17 25.42 23.24
CA PRO A 202 -16.77 25.48 24.54
C PRO A 202 -18.03 26.36 24.43
N SER A 203 -19.14 25.84 24.95
CA SER A 203 -20.41 26.55 25.04
C SER A 203 -20.14 27.98 25.47
N MET A 204 -20.74 28.96 24.78
CA MET A 204 -20.65 30.38 25.12
C MET A 204 -21.42 30.73 26.40
N ALA A 205 -21.26 29.94 27.46
CA ALA A 205 -21.72 30.25 28.81
C ALA A 205 -20.49 30.53 29.69
N SER A 206 -19.77 31.62 29.36
CA SER A 206 -18.93 32.46 30.24
C SER A 206 -17.85 33.18 29.42
N ARG A 207 -18.17 34.38 28.95
CA ARG A 207 -17.16 35.36 28.55
C ARG A 207 -17.20 36.51 29.55
N THR A 208 -16.20 36.56 30.42
CA THR A 208 -15.71 37.81 30.99
C THR A 208 -14.39 38.18 30.30
N SER A 209 -14.41 39.40 29.79
CA SER A 209 -13.42 40.20 29.07
C SER A 209 -11.93 39.81 29.13
N ALA A 210 -11.30 39.67 27.95
CA ALA A 210 -9.94 40.15 27.67
C ALA A 210 -9.77 40.49 26.17
N SER A 211 -9.01 41.56 25.91
CA SER A 211 -8.82 42.31 24.64
C SER A 211 -8.24 41.50 23.46
N PRO A 212 -8.48 41.86 22.17
CA PRO A 212 -8.07 41.06 21.04
C PRO A 212 -6.64 41.39 20.58
N ALA A 213 -5.68 40.49 20.85
CA ALA A 213 -4.42 40.47 20.12
C ALA A 213 -4.61 39.77 18.76
N ARG A 214 -4.12 40.40 17.68
CA ARG A 214 -4.18 39.84 16.30
C ARG A 214 -3.55 38.44 16.24
N PRO A 215 -4.16 37.47 15.53
CA PRO A 215 -3.56 36.15 15.37
C PRO A 215 -2.36 36.23 14.42
N ARG A 216 -1.21 35.71 14.87
CA ARG A 216 -0.05 35.44 14.01
C ARG A 216 -0.36 34.24 13.11
N PRO A 217 0.13 34.19 11.87
CA PRO A 217 -0.04 33.04 10.99
C PRO A 217 0.58 31.79 11.62
N SER A 218 -0.23 30.75 11.79
CA SER A 218 0.15 29.51 12.46
C SER A 218 1.09 28.69 11.57
N ARG A 219 2.31 28.41 12.07
CA ARG A 219 3.28 27.45 11.51
C ARG A 219 2.82 25.98 11.71
N PHE A 220 1.56 25.68 11.39
CA PHE A 220 0.89 24.43 11.82
C PHE A 220 0.98 23.27 10.81
N THR A 221 1.59 23.47 9.64
CA THR A 221 1.67 22.45 8.59
C THR A 221 2.67 21.33 8.86
N GLY A 222 3.71 21.55 9.69
CA GLY A 222 4.73 20.51 9.97
C GLY A 222 4.35 19.49 11.05
N LEU A 223 3.57 19.90 12.05
CA LEU A 223 3.24 19.06 13.21
C LEU A 223 2.25 17.92 12.88
N GLN A 224 1.31 18.14 11.96
CA GLN A 224 0.41 17.08 11.51
C GLN A 224 1.13 16.01 10.67
N GLN A 225 2.18 16.40 9.93
CA GLN A 225 2.95 15.50 9.10
C GLN A 225 3.84 14.56 9.94
N ALA A 226 4.34 15.02 11.09
CA ALA A 226 5.11 14.20 12.04
C ALA A 226 4.25 13.15 12.79
N CYS A 227 3.01 13.51 13.16
CA CYS A 227 2.07 12.56 13.80
C CYS A 227 1.63 11.43 12.85
N LEU A 228 1.55 11.70 11.55
CA LEU A 228 1.20 10.72 10.51
C LEU A 228 2.28 9.65 10.30
N LEU A 229 3.55 9.96 10.60
CA LEU A 229 4.68 9.06 10.36
C LEU A 229 5.16 8.28 11.59
N THR A 230 4.80 8.72 12.80
CA THR A 230 5.36 8.17 14.06
C THR A 230 4.37 7.42 14.93
N GLY A 231 3.06 7.45 14.61
CA GLY A 231 2.01 6.77 15.40
C GLY A 231 1.84 7.29 16.83
N LYS A 232 2.54 8.36 17.24
CA LYS A 232 2.39 8.99 18.55
C LYS A 232 1.63 10.32 18.42
N PRO A 233 0.65 10.59 19.29
CA PRO A 233 0.05 11.92 19.37
C PRO A 233 1.05 12.90 19.99
N CYS A 234 1.65 13.78 19.19
CA CYS A 234 2.45 14.89 19.70
C CYS A 234 1.49 15.96 20.25
N THR A 235 1.50 16.18 21.57
CA THR A 235 0.61 17.14 22.23
C THR A 235 1.28 18.49 22.50
N SER A 236 2.60 18.62 22.30
CA SER A 236 3.34 19.89 22.46
C SER A 236 4.50 20.05 21.48
N PRO A 237 4.83 21.29 21.03
CA PRO A 237 6.03 21.60 20.24
C PRO A 237 7.37 21.25 20.92
N ASP A 238 7.39 21.05 22.24
CA ASP A 238 8.61 20.78 23.01
C ASP A 238 9.10 19.32 22.90
N ASP A 239 8.24 18.42 22.41
CA ASP A 239 8.56 16.99 22.22
C ASP A 239 9.54 16.72 21.04
N LEU A 240 9.91 17.76 20.29
CA LEU A 240 10.81 17.70 19.12
C LEU A 240 12.25 18.18 19.39
N ARG A 241 12.64 18.37 20.67
CA ARG A 241 14.02 18.76 21.07
C ARG A 241 14.77 17.70 21.88
N GLY A 242 14.53 16.42 21.60
CA GLY A 242 15.32 15.28 22.08
C GLY A 242 16.05 14.62 20.94
#